data_AF-A0A963N833-F1
#
_entry.id   AF-A0A963N833-F1
#
_cell.length_a   1.000
_cell.length_b   1.000
_cell.length_c   1.000
_cell.angle_alpha   90.00
_cell.angle_beta   90.00
_cell.angle_gamma   90.00
#
_symmetry.space_group_name_H-M   'P 1'
#
loop_
_entity.id
_entity.type
_entity.pdbx_description
1 polymer ?
#
loop_
_entity_poly.entity_id
_entity_poly.type
_entity_poly.pdbx_seq_one_letter_code
_entity_poly.pdbx_strand_id
1 'polypeptide(L)'
;MIVIYDTTTGQIKRVSTASGQALSGEGEFSADVPYNVSETHYADIANTGELIALPAQPSDFHTWDWASKTWQEDVQSARDYVSSQWATWIVAQFQLSVTHDSMPFPTDDGFYTDLIGLVVLADLSLKLPPYVVRRFDSGTHSYATSLGIKDLAAAVNTYRDDAKAQMKTAVDQLPGATTVAAVLALLPP
;
A
#
# COMPACT_ATOMS: atom_id res chain seq x y z
N MET A 1 1.62 -31.25 -1.05
CA MET A 1 1.14 -31.19 -2.44
C MET A 1 2.36 -31.07 -3.33
N ILE A 2 2.45 -31.90 -4.36
CA ILE A 2 3.55 -31.90 -5.33
C ILE A 2 3.01 -31.32 -6.63
N VAL A 3 3.73 -30.36 -7.21
CA VAL A 3 3.40 -29.87 -8.54
C VAL A 3 4.22 -30.63 -9.57
N ILE A 4 3.55 -31.21 -10.55
CA ILE A 4 4.17 -31.92 -11.65
C ILE A 4 4.18 -30.98 -12.84
N TYR A 5 5.36 -30.69 -13.38
CA TYR A 5 5.50 -29.97 -14.63
C TYR A 5 5.95 -30.92 -15.72
N ASP A 6 5.12 -31.08 -16.74
CA ASP A 6 5.49 -31.79 -17.96
C ASP A 6 6.17 -30.81 -18.91
N THR A 7 7.49 -30.88 -18.97
CA THR A 7 8.33 -30.03 -19.84
C THR A 7 8.13 -30.29 -21.33
N THR A 8 7.51 -31.42 -21.72
CA THR A 8 7.21 -31.74 -23.13
C THR A 8 5.93 -31.06 -23.59
N THR A 9 4.90 -31.04 -22.72
CA THR A 9 3.58 -30.50 -23.06
C THR A 9 3.32 -29.10 -22.49
N GLY A 10 4.18 -28.62 -21.58
CA GLY A 10 3.99 -27.39 -20.82
C GLY A 10 2.87 -27.47 -19.78
N GLN A 11 2.31 -28.66 -19.53
CA GLN A 11 1.21 -28.84 -18.58
C GLN A 11 1.71 -28.85 -17.14
N ILE A 12 0.95 -28.18 -16.27
CA ILE A 12 1.15 -28.19 -14.82
C ILE A 12 0.02 -29.00 -14.18
N LYS A 13 0.36 -29.99 -13.37
CA LYS A 13 -0.59 -30.85 -12.66
C LYS A 13 -0.30 -30.78 -11.16
N ARG A 14 -1.33 -30.59 -10.33
CA ARG A 14 -1.19 -30.63 -8.86
C ARG A 14 -1.55 -32.02 -8.35
N VAL A 15 -0.68 -32.61 -7.54
CA VAL A 15 -0.90 -33.93 -6.93
C VAL A 15 -0.88 -33.79 -5.41
N SER A 16 -1.98 -34.18 -4.77
CA SER A 16 -2.02 -34.31 -3.30
C SER A 16 -1.53 -35.72 -2.96
N THR A 17 -0.39 -35.84 -2.29
CA THR A 17 0.07 -37.11 -1.74
C THR A 17 -0.52 -37.27 -0.34
N ALA A 18 -1.66 -37.97 -0.22
CA ALA A 18 -1.99 -38.62 1.04
C ALA A 18 -1.00 -39.76 1.27
N SER A 19 -0.62 -40.01 2.52
CA SER A 19 0.29 -41.09 2.88
C SER A 19 -0.29 -42.44 2.45
N GLY A 20 0.31 -43.10 1.44
CA GLY A 20 0.04 -44.51 1.17
C GLY A 20 -0.11 -44.98 -0.28
N GLN A 21 -0.05 -44.12 -1.31
CA GLN A 21 -0.09 -44.60 -2.71
C GLN A 21 1.11 -44.12 -3.51
N ALA A 22 1.92 -45.09 -3.93
CA ALA A 22 3.02 -44.89 -4.86
C ALA A 22 2.50 -44.87 -6.30
N LEU A 23 3.03 -43.99 -7.14
CA LEU A 23 2.94 -44.15 -8.59
C LEU A 23 3.99 -45.17 -9.05
N SER A 24 3.55 -46.16 -9.80
CA SER A 24 4.40 -46.94 -10.71
C SER A 24 3.65 -47.18 -12.01
N GLY A 25 4.02 -46.46 -13.07
CA GLY A 25 3.66 -46.79 -14.45
C GLY A 25 2.23 -46.44 -14.91
N GLU A 26 1.64 -45.35 -14.39
CA GLU A 26 0.25 -44.90 -14.56
C GLU A 26 -0.73 -45.48 -13.53
N GLY A 27 -1.31 -44.61 -12.69
CA GLY A 27 -2.31 -45.02 -11.70
C GLY A 27 -2.93 -43.86 -10.92
N GLU A 28 -4.24 -43.69 -11.10
CA GLU A 28 -5.22 -42.83 -10.39
C GLU A 28 -5.20 -41.30 -10.60
N PHE A 29 -6.09 -40.89 -11.52
CA PHE A 29 -6.78 -39.60 -11.53
C PHE A 29 -7.79 -39.49 -10.39
N SER A 30 -7.97 -38.26 -9.89
CA SER A 30 -9.25 -37.62 -9.49
C SER A 30 -9.21 -36.97 -8.11
N ALA A 31 -9.38 -35.64 -8.09
CA ALA A 31 -10.49 -34.95 -7.42
C ALA A 31 -10.12 -33.48 -7.22
N ASP A 32 -11.10 -32.59 -7.34
CA ASP A 32 -11.01 -31.18 -6.96
C ASP A 32 -10.41 -31.04 -5.56
N VAL A 33 -9.18 -30.53 -5.49
CA VAL A 33 -8.52 -30.22 -4.22
C VAL A 33 -8.93 -28.79 -3.83
N PRO A 34 -9.47 -28.57 -2.62
CA PRO A 34 -9.84 -27.23 -2.17
C PRO A 34 -8.62 -26.30 -2.16
N TYR A 35 -8.83 -25.07 -2.64
CA TYR A 35 -7.92 -23.92 -2.52
C TYR A 35 -7.31 -23.88 -1.10
N ASN A 36 -6.00 -24.14 -0.94
CA ASN A 36 -5.09 -23.78 0.18
C ASN A 36 -4.15 -24.90 0.65
N VAL A 37 -3.21 -25.35 -0.20
CA VAL A 37 -2.05 -26.11 0.30
C VAL A 37 -0.77 -25.54 -0.31
N SER A 38 0.16 -25.10 0.55
CA SER A 38 1.46 -24.52 0.17
C SER A 38 2.30 -25.50 -0.65
N GLU A 39 2.79 -25.08 -1.81
CA GLU A 39 3.57 -25.87 -2.75
C GLU A 39 5.06 -25.81 -2.38
N THR A 40 5.64 -26.90 -1.89
CA THR A 40 7.04 -26.94 -1.44
C THR A 40 7.98 -27.71 -2.37
N HIS A 41 7.44 -28.53 -3.28
CA HIS A 41 8.21 -29.41 -4.16
C HIS A 41 7.56 -29.54 -5.54
N TYR A 42 8.39 -29.77 -6.56
CA TYR A 42 7.96 -30.10 -7.91
C TYR A 42 8.65 -31.32 -8.48
N ALA A 43 8.01 -32.03 -9.41
CA ALA A 43 8.62 -33.13 -10.17
C ALA A 43 8.67 -32.78 -11.66
N ASP A 44 9.87 -32.84 -12.24
CA ASP A 44 10.06 -32.73 -13.69
C ASP A 44 10.11 -34.13 -14.30
N ILE A 45 8.97 -34.57 -14.83
CA ILE A 45 8.80 -35.94 -15.32
C ILE A 45 9.70 -36.22 -16.54
N ALA A 46 9.95 -35.24 -17.40
CA ALA A 46 10.65 -35.51 -18.65
C ALA A 46 12.18 -35.51 -18.50
N ASN A 47 12.74 -34.77 -17.54
CA ASN A 47 14.19 -34.65 -17.39
C ASN A 47 14.78 -35.53 -16.28
N THR A 48 14.16 -35.58 -15.10
CA THR A 48 14.76 -36.24 -13.94
C THR A 48 13.87 -37.33 -13.36
N GLY A 49 12.54 -37.19 -13.44
CA GLY A 49 11.60 -38.06 -12.74
C GLY A 49 11.72 -37.97 -11.20
N GLU A 50 12.52 -37.03 -10.70
CA GLU A 50 12.82 -36.84 -9.29
C GLU A 50 12.01 -35.68 -8.71
N LEU A 51 11.71 -35.79 -7.42
CA LEU A 51 11.08 -34.72 -6.65
C LEU A 51 12.14 -33.69 -6.24
N ILE A 52 12.01 -32.45 -6.71
CA ILE A 52 12.91 -31.34 -6.47
C ILE A 52 12.22 -30.33 -5.55
N ALA A 53 12.90 -29.87 -4.50
CA ALA A 53 12.37 -28.80 -3.65
C ALA A 53 12.28 -27.48 -4.43
N LEU A 54 11.18 -26.73 -4.28
CA LEU A 54 11.16 -25.36 -4.80
C LEU A 54 12.16 -24.52 -4.00
N PRO A 55 12.99 -23.69 -4.66
CA PRO A 55 13.78 -22.69 -3.97
C PRO A 55 12.86 -21.76 -3.16
N ALA A 56 13.35 -21.25 -2.03
CA ALA A 56 12.61 -20.29 -1.23
C ALA A 56 12.20 -19.07 -2.09
N GLN A 57 10.94 -18.64 -1.94
CA GLN A 57 10.42 -17.47 -2.62
C GLN A 57 11.17 -16.21 -2.13
N PRO A 58 11.76 -15.39 -3.01
CA PRO A 58 12.54 -14.22 -2.59
C PRO A 58 11.67 -13.15 -1.91
N SER A 59 10.46 -12.93 -2.43
CA SER A 59 9.45 -12.05 -1.85
C SER A 59 8.07 -12.34 -2.44
N ASP A 60 7.03 -11.76 -1.84
CA ASP A 60 5.63 -11.87 -2.32
C ASP A 60 5.42 -11.33 -3.75
N PHE A 61 6.38 -10.58 -4.28
CA PHE A 61 6.37 -10.03 -5.64
C PHE A 61 7.20 -10.87 -6.62
N HIS A 62 7.41 -12.15 -6.31
CA HIS A 62 8.01 -13.10 -7.22
C HIS A 62 7.04 -14.23 -7.52
N THR A 63 6.93 -14.59 -8.78
CA THR A 63 6.13 -15.73 -9.24
C THR A 63 7.05 -16.80 -9.81
N TRP A 64 6.71 -18.07 -9.59
CA TRP A 64 7.52 -19.17 -10.08
C TRP A 64 7.21 -19.40 -11.56
N ASP A 65 8.21 -19.22 -12.43
CA ASP A 65 8.11 -19.61 -13.82
C ASP A 65 8.51 -21.09 -13.98
N TRP A 66 7.50 -21.90 -14.31
CA TRP A 66 7.64 -23.34 -14.49
C TRP A 66 8.54 -23.71 -15.68
N ALA A 67 8.57 -22.88 -16.74
CA ALA A 67 9.35 -23.16 -17.94
C ALA A 67 10.84 -22.97 -17.70
N SER A 68 11.23 -21.83 -17.12
CA SER A 68 12.64 -21.56 -16.79
C SER A 68 13.08 -22.15 -15.46
N LYS A 69 12.13 -22.57 -14.60
CA LYS A 69 12.37 -23.01 -13.22
C LYS A 69 13.09 -21.94 -12.40
N THR A 70 12.66 -20.69 -12.56
CA THR A 70 13.21 -19.54 -11.84
C THR A 70 12.10 -18.68 -11.26
N TRP A 71 12.43 -17.92 -10.23
CA TRP A 71 11.56 -16.86 -9.72
C TRP A 71 11.63 -15.66 -10.67
N GLN A 72 10.47 -15.26 -11.21
CA GLN A 72 10.32 -14.08 -12.03
C GLN A 72 9.75 -12.94 -11.21
N GLU A 73 10.29 -11.74 -11.39
CA GLU A 73 9.81 -10.54 -10.74
C GLU A 73 8.42 -10.14 -11.27
N ASP A 74 7.46 -9.95 -10.38
CA ASP A 74 6.17 -9.33 -10.64
C ASP A 74 6.22 -7.85 -10.23
N VAL A 75 6.85 -7.05 -11.10
CA VAL A 75 7.00 -5.61 -10.90
C VAL A 75 5.65 -4.90 -10.84
N GLN A 76 4.62 -5.42 -11.53
CA GLN A 76 3.30 -4.79 -11.53
C GLN A 76 2.61 -4.95 -10.17
N SER A 77 2.61 -6.17 -9.60
CA SER A 77 2.08 -6.39 -8.26
C SER A 77 2.82 -5.56 -7.20
N ALA A 78 4.14 -5.38 -7.35
CA ALA A 78 4.90 -4.48 -6.46
C ALA A 78 4.45 -3.02 -6.59
N ARG A 79 4.15 -2.52 -7.80
CA ARG A 79 3.69 -1.14 -8.03
C ARG A 79 2.30 -0.91 -7.45
N ASP A 80 1.41 -1.87 -7.62
CA ASP A 80 0.05 -1.82 -7.07
C ASP A 80 0.10 -1.81 -5.53
N TYR A 81 0.96 -2.64 -4.95
CA TYR A 81 1.21 -2.63 -3.52
C TYR A 81 1.73 -1.29 -3.03
N VAL A 82 2.81 -0.74 -3.61
CA VAL A 82 3.37 0.55 -3.18
C VAL A 82 2.35 1.69 -3.35
N SER A 83 1.57 1.69 -4.44
CA SER A 83 0.48 2.66 -4.64
C SER A 83 -0.57 2.58 -3.52
N SER A 84 -0.93 1.36 -3.10
CA SER A 84 -1.86 1.17 -1.98
C SER A 84 -1.27 1.68 -0.65
N GLN A 85 0.03 1.47 -0.41
CA GLN A 85 0.70 1.95 0.81
C GLN A 85 0.69 3.48 0.89
N TRP A 86 0.93 4.17 -0.23
CA TRP A 86 0.82 5.63 -0.29
C TRP A 86 -0.60 6.14 -0.04
N ALA A 87 -1.61 5.46 -0.58
CA ALA A 87 -3.02 5.81 -0.33
C ALA A 87 -3.38 5.65 1.15
N THR A 88 -2.87 4.61 1.83
CA THR A 88 -3.05 4.46 3.28
C THR A 88 -2.27 5.52 4.05
N TRP A 89 -1.02 5.80 3.66
CA TRP A 89 -0.16 6.77 4.34
C TRP A 89 -0.73 8.18 4.28
N ILE A 90 -1.21 8.65 3.13
CA ILE A 90 -1.76 10.03 3.01
C ILE A 90 -3.00 10.23 3.87
N VAL A 91 -3.84 9.19 3.99
CA VAL A 91 -5.01 9.21 4.88
C VAL A 91 -4.56 9.31 6.34
N ALA A 92 -3.54 8.54 6.73
CA ALA A 92 -2.96 8.64 8.07
C ALA A 92 -2.37 10.03 8.36
N GLN A 93 -1.66 10.64 7.39
CA GLN A 93 -1.11 11.99 7.53
C GLN A 93 -2.20 13.03 7.80
N PHE A 94 -3.36 12.92 7.13
CA PHE A 94 -4.51 13.82 7.36
C PHE A 94 -5.29 13.51 8.63
N GLN A 95 -4.91 12.49 9.40
CA GLN A 95 -5.46 12.25 10.75
C GLN A 95 -4.51 12.75 11.85
N LEU A 96 -3.35 13.28 11.49
CA LEU A 96 -2.40 13.86 12.44
C LEU A 96 -2.77 15.31 12.78
N SER A 97 -1.98 15.88 13.69
CA SER A 97 -2.12 17.25 14.14
C SER A 97 -0.87 18.07 13.82
N VAL A 98 -1.06 19.33 13.46
CA VAL A 98 0.02 20.34 13.39
C VAL A 98 0.02 21.18 14.66
N THR A 99 1.20 21.57 15.14
CA THR A 99 1.30 22.48 16.29
C THR A 99 1.36 23.92 15.81
N HIS A 100 0.48 24.78 16.31
CA HIS A 100 0.51 26.23 16.10
C HIS A 100 0.33 26.92 17.46
N ASP A 101 1.19 27.87 17.79
CA ASP A 101 1.23 28.54 19.10
C ASP A 101 1.17 27.57 20.30
N SER A 102 1.96 26.49 20.23
CA SER A 102 2.02 25.42 21.24
C SER A 102 0.73 24.61 21.43
N MET A 103 -0.29 24.81 20.58
CA MET A 103 -1.54 24.04 20.59
C MET A 103 -1.59 23.09 19.39
N PRO A 104 -2.00 21.82 19.59
CA PRO A 104 -2.21 20.88 18.49
C PRO A 104 -3.55 21.17 17.80
N PHE A 105 -3.55 21.17 16.47
CA PHE A 105 -4.72 21.29 15.63
C PHE A 105 -4.82 20.12 14.67
N PRO A 106 -5.99 19.49 14.51
CA PRO A 106 -6.17 18.41 13.54
C PRO A 106 -5.83 18.85 12.12
N THR A 107 -5.57 17.90 11.24
CA THR A 107 -5.39 18.16 9.80
C THR A 107 -6.42 17.48 8.92
N ASP A 108 -7.43 16.87 9.53
CA ASP A 108 -8.48 16.13 8.82
C ASP A 108 -9.36 17.04 7.96
N ASP A 109 -10.08 16.42 7.03
CA ASP A 109 -10.90 17.14 6.05
C ASP A 109 -12.01 17.97 6.67
N GLY A 110 -12.57 17.52 7.81
CA GLY A 110 -13.61 18.25 8.52
C GLY A 110 -13.04 19.52 9.13
N PHE A 111 -11.98 19.39 9.93
CA PHE A 111 -11.31 20.54 10.52
C PHE A 111 -10.77 21.51 9.46
N TYR A 112 -10.16 21.00 8.38
CA TYR A 112 -9.64 21.81 7.29
C TYR A 112 -10.74 22.63 6.59
N THR A 113 -11.91 22.03 6.36
CA THR A 113 -13.07 22.71 5.79
C THR A 113 -13.58 23.82 6.71
N ASP A 114 -13.72 23.53 8.00
CA ASP A 114 -14.13 24.50 9.01
C ASP A 114 -13.14 25.67 9.10
N LEU A 115 -11.85 25.37 9.01
CA LEU A 115 -10.77 26.36 9.05
C LEU A 115 -10.83 27.30 7.84
N ILE A 116 -11.06 26.80 6.63
CA ILE A 116 -11.29 27.65 5.44
C ILE A 116 -12.51 28.55 5.65
N GLY A 117 -13.61 28.01 6.18
CA GLY A 117 -14.80 28.80 6.50
C GLY A 117 -14.50 29.94 7.47
N LEU A 118 -13.71 29.66 8.51
CA LEU A 118 -13.25 30.67 9.48
C LEU A 118 -12.36 31.74 8.84
N VAL A 119 -11.48 31.38 7.91
CA VAL A 119 -10.66 32.35 7.16
C VAL A 119 -11.55 33.30 6.35
N VAL A 120 -12.56 32.79 5.64
CA VAL A 120 -13.50 33.61 4.87
C VAL A 120 -14.29 34.56 5.79
N LEU A 121 -14.75 34.08 6.94
CA LEU A 121 -15.42 34.91 7.93
C LEU A 121 -14.49 35.97 8.52
N ALA A 122 -13.23 35.63 8.78
CA ALA A 122 -12.21 36.57 9.23
C ALA A 122 -11.97 37.68 8.19
N ASP A 123 -11.88 37.33 6.90
CA ASP A 123 -11.75 38.30 5.81
C ASP A 123 -12.96 39.23 5.68
N LEU A 124 -14.17 38.70 5.85
CA LEU A 124 -15.40 39.49 5.87
C LEU A 124 -15.45 40.44 7.08
N SER A 125 -15.02 39.97 8.27
CA SER A 125 -14.99 40.79 9.48
C SER A 125 -14.02 41.98 9.39
N LEU A 126 -12.90 41.83 8.68
CA LEU A 126 -11.94 42.92 8.44
C LEU A 126 -12.50 44.01 7.51
N LYS A 127 -13.54 43.69 6.72
CA LYS A 127 -14.22 44.62 5.81
C LYS A 127 -15.41 45.34 6.45
N LEU A 128 -15.80 44.98 7.67
CA LEU A 128 -16.98 45.51 8.37
C LEU A 128 -16.60 46.02 9.78
N PRO A 129 -16.46 47.35 10.00
CA PRO A 129 -16.16 47.89 11.33
C PRO A 129 -17.34 47.69 12.31
N PRO A 130 -17.09 47.42 13.62
CA PRO A 130 -15.82 47.07 14.28
C PRO A 130 -15.91 45.73 15.03
N TYR A 131 -15.42 44.59 14.52
CA TYR A 131 -15.58 43.34 15.28
C TYR A 131 -14.43 42.33 15.27
N VAL A 132 -14.16 41.86 16.49
CA VAL A 132 -13.33 40.72 16.89
C VAL A 132 -14.06 39.43 16.51
N VAL A 133 -13.40 38.52 15.79
CA VAL A 133 -13.89 37.14 15.59
C VAL A 133 -13.65 36.37 16.89
N ARG A 134 -14.72 35.81 17.48
CA ARG A 134 -14.66 35.03 18.73
C ARG A 134 -15.06 33.58 18.44
N ARG A 135 -14.19 32.64 18.79
CA ARG A 135 -14.55 31.22 18.89
C ARG A 135 -15.02 30.95 20.32
N PHE A 136 -16.18 30.32 20.47
CA PHE A 136 -16.65 29.81 21.76
C PHE A 136 -16.26 28.35 21.88
N ASP A 137 -15.51 28.01 22.92
CA ASP A 137 -15.32 26.62 23.37
C ASP A 137 -15.73 26.52 24.84
N SER A 138 -16.34 25.40 25.22
CA SER A 138 -17.13 25.22 26.44
C SER A 138 -16.33 25.10 27.75
N GLY A 139 -15.36 25.99 27.98
CA GLY A 139 -14.69 26.07 29.30
C GLY A 139 -13.55 27.07 29.42
N THR A 140 -12.90 27.45 28.31
CA THR A 140 -11.75 28.36 28.33
C THR A 140 -11.75 29.22 27.08
N HIS A 141 -11.84 30.55 27.24
CA HIS A 141 -11.85 31.50 26.13
C HIS A 141 -10.46 31.56 25.49
N SER A 142 -10.22 30.77 24.46
CA SER A 142 -9.02 30.90 23.61
C SER A 142 -9.31 31.90 22.48
N TYR A 143 -8.60 33.03 22.50
CA TYR A 143 -8.72 34.07 21.48
C TYR A 143 -7.76 33.77 20.33
N ALA A 144 -8.29 33.45 19.16
CA ALA A 144 -7.51 33.53 17.92
C ALA A 144 -7.87 34.85 17.23
N THR A 145 -6.89 35.71 16.98
CA THR A 145 -7.10 36.88 16.13
C THR A 145 -7.35 36.44 14.69
N SER A 146 -7.95 37.29 13.86
CA SER A 146 -8.10 36.99 12.42
C SER A 146 -6.76 36.67 11.74
N LEU A 147 -5.65 37.22 12.27
CA LEU A 147 -4.29 36.89 11.87
C LEU A 147 -3.92 35.45 12.29
N GLY A 148 -4.13 35.06 13.55
CA GLY A 148 -3.85 33.70 14.03
C GLY A 148 -4.66 32.60 13.34
N ILE A 149 -5.91 32.88 12.92
CA ILE A 149 -6.71 31.93 12.12
C ILE A 149 -6.09 31.72 10.74
N LYS A 150 -5.58 32.80 10.11
CA LYS A 150 -4.93 32.72 8.80
C LYS A 150 -3.57 32.02 8.88
N ASP A 151 -2.80 32.28 9.92
CA ASP A 151 -1.50 31.65 10.13
C ASP A 151 -1.67 30.14 10.40
N LEU A 152 -2.68 29.76 11.19
CA LEU A 152 -3.06 28.36 11.37
C LEU A 152 -3.51 27.71 10.05
N ALA A 153 -4.35 28.38 9.26
CA ALA A 153 -4.76 27.89 7.95
C ALA A 153 -3.58 27.71 7.00
N ALA A 154 -2.61 28.62 7.01
CA ALA A 154 -1.38 28.49 6.23
C ALA A 154 -0.56 27.27 6.70
N ALA A 155 -0.38 27.08 8.00
CA ALA A 155 0.36 25.94 8.55
C ALA A 155 -0.29 24.58 8.19
N VAL A 156 -1.61 24.45 8.32
CA VAL A 156 -2.36 23.25 7.93
C VAL A 156 -2.28 23.01 6.42
N ASN A 157 -2.41 24.07 5.61
CA ASN A 157 -2.26 23.99 4.16
C ASN A 157 -0.88 23.47 3.75
N THR A 158 0.18 24.10 4.26
CA THR A 158 1.57 23.70 3.96
C THR A 158 1.79 22.24 4.31
N TYR A 159 1.37 21.80 5.49
CA TYR A 159 1.50 20.40 5.89
C TYR A 159 0.78 19.44 4.93
N ARG A 160 -0.47 19.74 4.57
CA ARG A 160 -1.26 18.89 3.68
C ARG A 160 -0.71 18.88 2.25
N ASP A 161 -0.21 20.00 1.76
CA ASP A 161 0.38 20.12 0.43
C ASP A 161 1.74 19.41 0.35
N ASP A 162 2.56 19.51 1.39
CA ASP A 162 3.83 18.78 1.50
C ASP A 162 3.61 17.26 1.47
N ALA A 163 2.64 16.77 2.24
CA ALA A 163 2.30 15.34 2.25
C ALA A 163 1.82 14.86 0.86
N LYS A 164 0.98 15.66 0.17
CA LYS A 164 0.54 15.35 -1.20
C LYS A 164 1.70 15.40 -2.20
N ALA A 165 2.59 16.38 -2.08
CA ALA A 165 3.75 16.53 -2.96
C ALA A 165 4.72 15.35 -2.80
N GLN A 166 4.91 14.87 -1.57
CA GLN A 166 5.72 13.68 -1.30
C GLN A 166 5.11 12.43 -1.93
N MET A 167 3.81 12.18 -1.70
CA MET A 167 3.09 11.08 -2.35
C MET A 167 3.19 11.17 -3.87
N LYS A 168 2.92 12.35 -4.44
CA LYS A 168 2.97 12.55 -5.89
C LYS A 168 4.35 12.25 -6.46
N THR A 169 5.41 12.71 -5.79
CA THR A 169 6.80 12.47 -6.23
C THR A 169 7.11 10.98 -6.31
N ALA A 170 6.72 10.20 -5.30
CA ALA A 170 6.95 8.75 -5.29
C ALA A 170 6.10 8.03 -6.35
N VAL A 171 4.81 8.40 -6.49
CA VAL A 171 3.91 7.81 -7.49
C VAL A 171 4.37 8.10 -8.92
N ASP A 172 4.86 9.31 -9.21
CA ASP A 172 5.40 9.68 -10.52
C ASP A 172 6.69 8.89 -10.87
N GLN A 173 7.41 8.37 -9.88
CA GLN A 173 8.62 7.55 -10.06
C GLN A 173 8.31 6.06 -10.32
N LEU A 174 7.13 5.56 -9.93
CA LEU A 174 6.76 4.13 -10.07
C LEU A 174 6.86 3.58 -11.50
N PRO A 175 6.44 4.30 -12.58
CA PRO A 175 6.57 3.79 -13.94
C PRO A 175 8.03 3.59 -14.38
N GLY A 176 8.95 4.37 -13.82
CA GLY A 176 10.39 4.29 -14.12
C GLY A 176 11.13 3.19 -13.34
N ALA A 177 10.54 2.66 -12.27
CA ALA A 177 11.11 1.57 -11.50
C ALA A 177 10.87 0.24 -12.20
N THR A 178 11.93 -0.39 -12.72
CA THR A 178 11.84 -1.61 -13.55
C THR A 178 12.09 -2.91 -12.79
N THR A 179 12.44 -2.85 -11.50
CA THR A 179 12.66 -4.03 -10.65
C THR A 179 11.81 -3.96 -9.38
N VAL A 180 11.49 -5.10 -8.79
CA VAL A 180 10.78 -5.18 -7.51
C VAL A 180 11.52 -4.39 -6.44
N ALA A 181 12.85 -4.51 -6.36
CA ALA A 181 13.66 -3.77 -5.39
C ALA A 181 13.56 -2.25 -5.58
N ALA A 182 13.59 -1.77 -6.83
CA ALA A 182 13.45 -0.34 -7.12
C ALA A 182 12.05 0.19 -6.80
N VAL A 183 11.02 -0.61 -7.03
CA VAL A 183 9.64 -0.25 -6.67
C VAL A 183 9.48 -0.18 -5.16
N LEU A 184 9.96 -1.18 -4.42
CA LEU A 184 9.84 -1.21 -2.95
C LEU A 184 10.67 -0.12 -2.26
N ALA A 185 11.71 0.42 -2.90
CA ALA A 185 12.43 1.58 -2.40
C ALA A 185 11.58 2.87 -2.39
N LEU A 186 10.44 2.88 -3.08
CA LEU A 186 9.49 4.00 -3.14
C LEU A 186 8.35 3.88 -2.12
N LEU A 187 8.46 3.01 -1.11
CA LEU A 187 7.48 2.94 -0.03
C LEU A 187 7.42 4.27 0.74
N PRO A 188 6.25 4.61 1.32
CA PRO A 188 6.14 5.75 2.21
C PRO A 188 7.07 5.62 3.44
N PRO A 189 7.47 6.76 4.05
CA PRO A 189 8.36 6.79 5.22
C PRO A 189 7.71 6.28 6.50
#